data_AF-A0A948EUQ6-F1
#
_entry.id   AF-A0A948EUQ6-F1
#
_cell.length_a   1.000
_cell.length_b   1.000
_cell.length_c   1.000
_cell.angle_alpha   90.00
_cell.angle_beta   90.00
_cell.angle_gamma   90.00
#
_symmetry.space_group_name_H-M   'P 1'
#
loop_
_entity.id
_entity.type
_entity.pdbx_description
1 polymer ?
#
loop_
_entity_poly.entity_id
_entity_poly.type
_entity_poly.pdbx_seq_one_letter_code
_entity_poly.pdbx_strand_id
1 'polypeptide(L)' 'GLKHLNLASLMAAFPEIHSRHGQCRFYNCRHLKEPGCAVLEAAKDGAIMANRMKVYHWLLAGLSKAG' A
#
# COMPACT_ATOMS: atom_id res chain seq x y z
N GLY A 1 10.46 -8.02 17.13
CA GLY A 1 10.82 -7.23 15.94
C GLY A 1 10.14 -7.85 14.73
N LEU A 2 9.63 -7.04 13.79
CA LEU A 2 8.77 -7.41 12.65
C LEU A 2 9.41 -8.39 11.64
N LYS A 3 9.82 -9.58 12.09
CA LYS A 3 10.62 -10.56 11.33
C LYS A 3 9.84 -11.33 10.25
N HIS A 4 8.53 -11.12 10.12
CA HIS A 4 7.67 -11.86 9.18
C HIS A 4 6.72 -10.97 8.37
N LEU A 5 6.91 -9.64 8.41
CA LEU A 5 6.03 -8.75 7.68
C LEU A 5 6.46 -8.73 6.21
N ASN A 6 5.64 -9.31 5.33
CA ASN A 6 5.82 -9.21 3.87
C ASN A 6 4.82 -8.19 3.30
N LEU A 7 4.93 -7.86 2.01
CA LEU A 7 4.05 -6.88 1.36
C LEU A 7 2.57 -7.26 1.48
N ALA A 8 2.23 -8.55 1.36
CA ALA A 8 0.85 -9.02 1.46
C ALA A 8 0.29 -8.82 2.89
N SER A 9 1.05 -9.17 3.92
CA SER A 9 0.67 -8.94 5.32
C SER A 9 0.56 -7.46 5.65
N LEU A 10 1.43 -6.62 5.06
CA LEU A 10 1.32 -5.17 5.19
C LEU A 10 0.02 -4.65 4.56
N MET A 11 -0.30 -5.04 3.33
CA MET A 11 -1.55 -4.62 2.67
C MET A 11 -2.78 -5.08 3.44
N ALA A 12 -2.77 -6.30 3.98
CA ALA A 12 -3.87 -6.84 4.80
C ALA A 12 -4.12 -6.04 6.08
N ALA A 13 -3.10 -5.36 6.64
CA ALA A 13 -3.24 -4.52 7.82
C ALA A 13 -3.94 -3.16 7.54
N PHE A 14 -4.19 -2.84 6.26
CA PHE A 14 -4.88 -1.62 5.83
C PHE A 14 -6.11 -2.00 5.00
N PRO A 15 -7.29 -2.22 5.61
CA PRO A 15 -8.50 -2.67 4.91
C PRO A 15 -8.90 -1.80 3.71
N GLU A 16 -8.66 -0.49 3.80
CA GLU A 16 -8.95 0.44 2.71
C GLU A 16 -8.00 0.30 1.51
N ILE A 17 -6.79 -0.23 1.74
CA ILE A 17 -5.83 -0.62 0.69
C ILE A 17 -6.16 -2.02 0.19
N HIS A 18 -6.37 -2.98 1.10
CA HIS A 18 -6.67 -4.37 0.77
C HIS A 18 -7.95 -4.52 -0.08
N SER A 19 -8.99 -3.74 0.20
CA SER A 19 -10.24 -3.71 -0.58
C SER A 19 -10.04 -3.30 -2.06
N ARG A 20 -8.90 -2.70 -2.39
CA ARG A 20 -8.53 -2.28 -3.75
C ARG A 20 -7.46 -3.18 -4.38
N HIS A 21 -7.10 -4.27 -3.71
CA HIS A 21 -6.17 -5.25 -4.23
C HIS A 21 -6.73 -5.85 -5.54
N GLY A 22 -5.87 -5.99 -6.56
CA GLY A 22 -6.28 -6.49 -7.88
C GLY A 22 -7.00 -5.46 -8.77
N GLN A 23 -7.31 -4.27 -8.28
CA GLN A 23 -7.92 -3.18 -9.09
C GLN A 23 -6.88 -2.26 -9.73
N CYS A 24 -5.60 -2.45 -9.39
CA CYS A 24 -4.52 -1.71 -10.03
C CYS A 24 -4.25 -2.22 -11.43
N ARG A 25 -3.77 -1.34 -12.32
CA ARG A 25 -3.35 -1.68 -13.68
C ARG A 25 -2.29 -2.79 -13.72
N PHE A 26 -1.43 -2.87 -12.71
CA PHE A 26 -0.33 -3.84 -12.64
C PHE A 26 -0.53 -4.80 -11.46
N TYR A 27 -0.25 -6.09 -11.69
CA TYR A 27 -0.37 -7.14 -10.68
C TYR A 27 0.67 -7.02 -9.55
N ASN A 28 1.81 -6.40 -9.81
CA ASN A 28 2.91 -6.17 -8.87
C ASN A 28 2.91 -4.74 -8.30
N CYS A 29 1.75 -4.08 -8.28
CA CYS A 29 1.60 -2.74 -7.74
C CYS A 29 1.91 -2.73 -6.22
N ARG A 30 2.83 -1.87 -5.82
CA ARG A 30 3.27 -1.53 -4.47
C ARG A 30 2.58 -0.30 -3.91
N HIS A 31 1.79 0.41 -4.73
CA HIS A 31 1.02 1.60 -4.36
C HIS A 31 1.88 2.82 -3.95
N LEU A 32 3.03 3.00 -4.60
CA LEU A 32 3.97 4.10 -4.35
C LEU A 32 3.79 5.26 -5.34
N LYS A 33 3.93 4.96 -6.64
CA LYS A 33 3.90 5.95 -7.73
C LYS A 33 3.42 5.36 -9.06
N GLU A 34 2.88 4.14 -9.03
CA GLU A 34 2.50 3.42 -10.23
C GLU A 34 1.32 4.08 -10.95
N PRO A 35 1.40 4.22 -12.29
CA PRO A 35 0.29 4.76 -13.06
C PRO A 35 -0.88 3.78 -13.07
N GLY A 36 -2.11 4.29 -12.92
CA GLY A 36 -3.32 3.45 -12.83
C GLY A 36 -3.39 2.63 -11.54
N CYS A 37 -2.81 3.13 -10.45
CA CYS A 37 -2.93 2.53 -9.13
C CYS A 37 -4.24 2.97 -8.46
N ALA A 38 -5.21 2.05 -8.35
CA ALA A 38 -6.50 2.30 -7.71
C ALA A 38 -6.39 2.82 -6.27
N VAL A 39 -5.35 2.41 -5.53
CA VAL A 39 -5.08 2.89 -4.16
C VAL A 39 -4.66 4.35 -4.16
N LEU A 40 -3.79 4.77 -5.11
CA LEU A 40 -3.36 6.16 -5.20
C LEU A 40 -4.50 7.07 -5.69
N GLU A 41 -5.35 6.59 -6.60
CA GLU A 41 -6.53 7.35 -7.03
C GLU A 41 -7.53 7.52 -5.88
N ALA A 42 -7.83 6.45 -5.15
CA ALA A 42 -8.68 6.54 -3.96
C ALA A 42 -8.11 7.46 -2.87
N ALA A 43 -6.79 7.53 -2.73
CA ALA A 43 -6.17 8.48 -1.81
C ALA A 43 -6.31 9.94 -2.29
N LYS A 44 -6.23 10.19 -3.61
CA LYS A 44 -6.46 11.52 -4.19
C LYS A 44 -7.92 11.96 -4.03
N ASP A 45 -8.85 11.02 -4.18
CA ASP A 45 -10.29 11.26 -4.07
C ASP A 45 -10.79 11.33 -2.61
N GLY A 46 -9.89 11.16 -1.62
CA GLY A 46 -10.20 11.23 -0.20
C GLY A 46 -10.82 9.95 0.38
N ALA A 47 -11.03 8.91 -0.42
CA ALA A 47 -11.51 7.59 0.03
C ALA A 47 -10.48 6.83 0.89
N ILE A 48 -9.19 7.17 0.77
CA ILE A 48 -8.14 6.75 1.72
C ILE A 48 -7.57 8.00 2.38
N MET A 49 -7.62 8.05 3.71
CA MET A 49 -7.09 9.19 4.45
C MET A 49 -5.58 9.37 4.19
N ALA A 50 -5.14 10.60 3.93
CA ALA A 50 -3.74 10.90 3.63
C ALA A 50 -2.77 10.38 4.70
N ASN A 51 -3.16 10.42 5.98
CA ASN A 51 -2.33 9.88 7.07
C ASN A 51 -2.14 8.35 6.95
N ARG A 52 -3.16 7.62 6.53
CA ARG A 52 -3.09 6.15 6.36
C ARG A 52 -2.13 5.79 5.24
N MET A 53 -2.15 6.51 4.11
CA MET A 53 -1.16 6.34 3.04
C MET A 53 0.27 6.65 3.51
N LYS A 54 0.47 7.72 4.29
CA LYS A 54 1.79 8.05 4.85
C LYS A 54 2.35 6.93 5.71
N VAL A 55 1.53 6.36 6.61
CA VAL A 55 1.94 5.24 7.47
C VAL A 55 2.26 3.99 6.63
N TYR A 56 1.41 3.67 5.64
CA TYR A 56 1.65 2.56 4.72
C TYR A 56 3.00 2.69 3.99
N HIS A 57 3.28 3.87 3.41
CA HIS A 57 4.56 4.13 2.73
C HIS A 57 5.77 4.05 3.67
N TRP A 58 5.64 4.55 4.90
CA TRP A 58 6.70 4.46 5.91
C TRP A 58 7.02 3.01 6.27
N LEU A 59 6.00 2.18 6.52
CA LEU A 59 6.17 0.75 6.79
C LEU A 59 6.76 0.01 5.59
N LEU A 60 6.27 0.30 4.38
CA LEU A 60 6.76 -0.31 3.14
C LEU A 60 8.23 0.02 2.87
N ALA A 61 8.66 1.25 3.16
CA ALA A 61 10.06 1.63 3.08
C ALA A 61 10.93 0.86 4.09
N GLY A 62 10.39 0.60 5.29
CA GLY A 62 11.03 -0.25 6.30
C GLY A 62 11.23 -1.69 5.82
N LEU A 63 10.27 -2.26 5.09
CA LEU A 63 10.39 -3.60 4.50
C LEU A 63 11.50 -3.69 3.46
N SER A 64 11.72 -2.62 2.68
CA SER A 64 12.74 -2.62 1.63
C SER A 64 14.17 -2.50 2.17
N LYS A 65 14.35 -2.10 3.45
CA LYS A 65 15.65 -2.02 4.13
C LYS A 65 16.04 -3.30 4.87
N ALA A 66 15.15 -4.30 4.90
CA ALA A 66 15.38 -5.58 5.56
C ALA A 66 15.89 -6.68 4.60
N GLY A 67 16.28 -6.31 3.39
CA GLY A 67 16.89 -7.19 2.38
C GLY A 67 18.35 -6.87 2.16
#